data_AF-A0A223HPE7-F1
#
_entry.id   AF-A0A223HPE7-F1
#
_cell.length_a   1.000
_cell.length_b   1.000
_cell.length_c   1.000
_cell.angle_alpha   90.00
_cell.angle_beta   90.00
_cell.angle_gamma   90.00
#
_symmetry.space_group_name_H-M   'P 1'
#
loop_
_entity.id
_entity.type
_entity.pdbx_description
1 polymer ?
#
loop_
_entity_poly.entity_id
_entity_poly.type
_entity_poly.pdbx_seq_one_letter_code
_entity_poly.pdbx_strand_id
1 'polypeptide(L)'
;MLEKFEKLIEKIEILLPVGDEETIDAAFHELLDEVASYTNNEYRTFNDFQLFFVTNRLLAKNFIRKNDNLTLMIRAVEWRLAYEDIISNADLTEDERLQLQKEYLRLNTIILDYLKKEKDLQSYVDDYADRLEADGEDMTKVHEIVYPPVDEINVRSEKSKCLLCKSRTADAVGSHMVPHCLIEKLFSYDGKKGRDREVVERFTLGKGERQLYLGRNITDEKKIVSLINRNLRDDEQGETSVHNPLTFDHYFCKHCEERLSVIEREYANVMRGVKQYHYAVPYLFWMSVTWRMSISKMGISLPDNHAEKYRSILDKTLALTIGEIKSNSNKMGHCAYTIQRVNQTKGKQTGILGIPVPTIPAHYMIGDLMVNFYHSLDKARKCQKVRTNPLPVNDGKSLEQISEATFIEFWQMKRKILDENFKRDYDYNPEGEFSTGISQFIRYENVDEKRLEETGQIYQSRFDIQNKGKYRLVIPAAIDKMMRYRDAHPEATIEETSKALGYTGEEMAAMIRNFSMI
;
A
#
# COMPACT_ATOMS: atom_id res chain seq x y z
N MET A 1 -18.99 -42.54 7.68
CA MET A 1 -19.04 -41.54 8.76
C MET A 1 -19.04 -40.14 8.17
N LEU A 2 -18.04 -39.79 7.33
CA LEU A 2 -18.16 -38.69 6.34
C LEU A 2 -19.43 -38.83 5.46
N GLU A 3 -19.76 -40.06 5.04
CA GLU A 3 -20.96 -40.35 4.23
C GLU A 3 -22.31 -39.93 4.86
N LYS A 4 -22.39 -39.83 6.20
CA LYS A 4 -23.61 -39.39 6.89
C LYS A 4 -23.75 -37.87 6.80
N PHE A 5 -22.66 -37.13 7.00
CA PHE A 5 -22.61 -35.68 6.81
C PHE A 5 -22.84 -35.29 5.36
N GLU A 6 -22.23 -36.01 4.41
CA GLU A 6 -22.41 -35.78 2.97
C GLU A 6 -23.89 -35.90 2.58
N LYS A 7 -24.60 -36.92 3.06
CA LYS A 7 -26.05 -37.08 2.83
C LYS A 7 -26.89 -35.97 3.44
N LEU A 8 -26.54 -35.50 4.65
CA LEU A 8 -27.25 -34.39 5.30
C LEU A 8 -26.99 -33.05 4.61
N ILE A 9 -25.74 -32.79 4.21
CA ILE A 9 -25.36 -31.61 3.44
C ILE A 9 -26.08 -31.59 2.10
N GLU A 10 -26.07 -32.72 1.36
CA GLU A 10 -26.77 -32.85 0.07
C GLU A 10 -28.28 -32.65 0.24
N LYS A 11 -28.88 -33.25 1.28
CA LYS A 11 -30.29 -33.04 1.64
C LYS A 11 -30.60 -31.56 1.86
N ILE A 12 -29.77 -30.83 2.62
CA ILE A 12 -29.97 -29.39 2.87
C ILE A 12 -29.77 -28.58 1.59
N GLU A 13 -28.76 -28.87 0.77
CA GLU A 13 -28.55 -28.15 -0.49
C GLU A 13 -29.70 -28.33 -1.50
N ILE A 14 -30.33 -29.51 -1.50
CA ILE A 14 -31.55 -29.77 -2.29
C ILE A 14 -32.76 -29.03 -1.69
N LEU A 15 -32.90 -28.99 -0.37
CA LEU A 15 -34.04 -28.35 0.31
C LEU A 15 -34.00 -26.82 0.26
N LEU A 16 -32.83 -26.20 0.39
CA LEU A 16 -32.68 -24.74 0.42
C LEU A 16 -33.45 -23.98 -0.69
N PRO A 17 -33.44 -24.40 -1.97
CA PRO A 17 -34.18 -23.70 -3.01
C PRO A 17 -35.68 -24.02 -3.11
N VAL A 18 -36.18 -25.13 -2.51
CA VAL A 18 -37.53 -25.66 -2.82
C VAL A 18 -38.35 -26.18 -1.62
N GLY A 19 -37.73 -26.35 -0.45
CA GLY A 19 -38.37 -26.87 0.76
C GLY A 19 -39.15 -25.80 1.53
N ASP A 20 -40.13 -26.23 2.32
CA ASP A 20 -40.77 -25.38 3.32
C ASP A 20 -39.86 -25.13 4.54
N GLU A 21 -40.11 -24.05 5.28
CA GLU A 21 -39.27 -23.62 6.41
C GLU A 21 -39.14 -24.69 7.50
N GLU A 22 -40.23 -25.39 7.82
CA GLU A 22 -40.25 -26.41 8.87
C GLU A 22 -39.32 -27.58 8.50
N THR A 23 -39.36 -28.02 7.25
CA THR A 23 -38.50 -29.08 6.73
C THR A 23 -37.03 -28.65 6.64
N ILE A 24 -36.76 -27.40 6.26
CA ILE A 24 -35.40 -26.84 6.20
C ILE A 24 -34.80 -26.73 7.61
N ASP A 25 -35.54 -26.14 8.54
CA ASP A 25 -35.06 -25.93 9.92
C ASP A 25 -34.86 -27.28 10.63
N ALA A 26 -35.74 -28.27 10.43
CA ALA A 26 -35.54 -29.63 10.93
C ALA A 26 -34.25 -30.28 10.39
N ALA A 27 -33.94 -30.08 9.10
CA ALA A 27 -32.70 -30.61 8.51
C ALA A 27 -31.45 -29.91 9.05
N PHE A 28 -31.50 -28.60 9.30
CA PHE A 28 -30.41 -27.88 9.95
C PHE A 28 -30.20 -28.31 11.40
N HIS A 29 -31.28 -28.52 12.18
CA HIS A 29 -31.18 -29.07 13.53
C HIS A 29 -30.53 -30.45 13.53
N GLU A 30 -30.95 -31.34 12.64
CA GLU A 30 -30.36 -32.67 12.48
C GLU A 30 -28.86 -32.59 12.14
N LEU A 31 -28.45 -31.69 11.24
CA LEU A 31 -27.04 -31.49 10.91
C LEU A 31 -26.25 -30.95 12.11
N LEU A 32 -26.74 -29.92 12.80
CA LEU A 32 -26.03 -29.27 13.90
C LEU A 32 -25.87 -30.20 15.10
N ASP A 33 -26.89 -30.99 15.43
CA ASP A 33 -26.82 -32.00 16.49
C ASP A 33 -25.78 -33.08 16.16
N GLU A 34 -25.73 -33.53 14.90
CA GLU A 34 -24.76 -34.52 14.47
C GLU A 34 -23.32 -33.95 14.48
N VAL A 35 -23.13 -32.70 14.06
CA VAL A 35 -21.83 -32.01 14.12
C VAL A 35 -21.38 -31.85 15.57
N ALA A 36 -22.27 -31.41 16.46
CA ALA A 36 -22.00 -31.25 17.88
C ALA A 36 -21.62 -32.59 18.53
N SER A 37 -22.36 -33.66 18.22
CA SER A 37 -22.07 -35.01 18.71
C SER A 37 -20.73 -35.54 18.18
N TYR A 38 -20.38 -35.23 16.93
CA TYR A 38 -19.16 -35.72 16.30
C TYR A 38 -17.91 -35.01 16.82
N THR A 39 -17.99 -33.68 16.93
CA THR A 39 -16.86 -32.84 17.38
C THR A 39 -16.76 -32.74 18.90
N ASN A 40 -17.75 -33.25 19.64
CA ASN A 40 -17.88 -33.00 21.08
C ASN A 40 -17.85 -31.49 21.41
N ASN A 41 -18.42 -30.67 20.52
CA ASN A 41 -18.37 -29.20 20.53
C ASN A 41 -16.97 -28.58 20.48
N GLU A 42 -15.95 -29.34 20.05
CA GLU A 42 -14.57 -28.86 19.95
C GLU A 42 -13.95 -29.23 18.61
N TYR A 43 -13.63 -28.22 17.80
CA TYR A 43 -12.95 -28.39 16.52
C TYR A 43 -11.45 -28.49 16.76
N ARG A 44 -10.83 -29.64 16.49
CA ARG A 44 -9.41 -29.89 16.84
C ARG A 44 -8.58 -30.42 15.69
N THR A 45 -9.21 -31.07 14.71
CA THR A 45 -8.54 -31.71 13.59
C THR A 45 -8.88 -31.02 12.27
N PHE A 46 -8.05 -31.25 11.25
CA PHE A 46 -8.31 -30.77 9.89
C PHE A 46 -9.73 -31.11 9.39
N ASN A 47 -10.20 -32.34 9.63
CA ASN A 47 -11.54 -32.77 9.22
C ASN A 47 -12.65 -32.01 9.97
N ASP A 48 -12.44 -31.69 11.25
CA ASP A 48 -13.39 -30.89 12.02
C ASP A 48 -13.48 -29.47 11.44
N PHE A 49 -12.34 -28.87 11.09
CA PHE A 49 -12.30 -27.54 10.47
C PHE A 49 -12.95 -27.53 9.09
N GLN A 50 -12.78 -28.57 8.28
CA GLN A 50 -13.49 -28.70 7.00
C GLN A 50 -15.01 -28.77 7.23
N LEU A 51 -15.46 -29.59 8.19
CA LEU A 51 -16.87 -29.71 8.54
C LEU A 51 -17.46 -28.38 9.05
N PHE A 52 -16.69 -27.63 9.84
CA PHE A 52 -17.03 -26.28 10.29
C PHE A 52 -17.33 -25.34 9.12
N PHE A 53 -16.40 -25.19 8.16
CA PHE A 53 -16.59 -24.27 7.04
C PHE A 53 -17.72 -24.68 6.10
N VAL A 54 -17.89 -25.98 5.86
CA VAL A 54 -19.00 -26.49 5.04
C VAL A 54 -20.35 -26.22 5.71
N THR A 55 -20.46 -26.43 7.02
CA THR A 55 -21.68 -26.15 7.79
C THR A 55 -22.01 -24.66 7.77
N ASN A 56 -21.01 -23.80 8.00
CA ASN A 56 -21.18 -22.35 7.97
C ASN A 56 -21.59 -21.83 6.59
N ARG A 57 -21.13 -22.47 5.51
CA ARG A 57 -21.57 -22.14 4.14
C ARG A 57 -23.05 -22.42 3.93
N LEU A 58 -23.58 -23.50 4.48
CA LEU A 58 -25.01 -23.80 4.41
C LEU A 58 -25.82 -22.79 5.23
N LEU A 59 -25.34 -22.44 6.43
CA LEU A 59 -25.96 -21.42 7.27
C LEU A 59 -26.00 -20.06 6.56
N ALA A 60 -24.89 -19.64 5.93
CA ALA A 60 -24.82 -18.42 5.15
C ALA A 60 -25.87 -18.40 4.02
N LYS A 61 -25.98 -19.49 3.25
CA LYS A 61 -27.01 -19.63 2.20
C LYS A 61 -28.42 -19.52 2.78
N ASN A 62 -28.68 -20.10 3.95
CA ASN A 62 -29.99 -20.04 4.59
C ASN A 62 -30.34 -18.63 5.07
N PHE A 63 -29.39 -17.92 5.71
CA PHE A 63 -29.60 -16.53 6.13
C PHE A 63 -29.85 -15.62 4.92
N ILE A 64 -29.06 -15.77 3.85
CA ILE A 64 -29.26 -15.05 2.57
C ILE A 64 -30.67 -15.30 2.03
N ARG A 65 -31.11 -16.56 2.01
CA ARG A 65 -32.45 -16.93 1.53
C ARG A 65 -33.56 -16.31 2.38
N LYS A 66 -33.38 -16.26 3.70
CA LYS A 66 -34.30 -15.64 4.67
C LYS A 66 -34.21 -14.10 4.69
N ASN A 67 -33.27 -13.51 3.94
CA ASN A 67 -32.92 -12.09 4.01
C ASN A 67 -32.55 -11.63 5.43
N ASP A 68 -31.97 -12.55 6.21
CA ASP A 68 -31.51 -12.33 7.59
C ASP A 68 -30.09 -11.76 7.57
N ASN A 69 -30.00 -10.51 7.12
CA ASN A 69 -28.74 -9.80 6.92
C ASN A 69 -27.98 -9.62 8.22
N LEU A 70 -28.71 -9.37 9.30
CA LEU A 70 -28.12 -9.10 10.60
C LEU A 70 -27.38 -10.34 11.12
N THR A 71 -28.06 -11.49 11.17
CA THR A 71 -27.43 -12.73 11.63
C THR A 71 -26.29 -13.14 10.70
N LEU A 72 -26.44 -12.96 9.38
CA LEU A 72 -25.38 -13.23 8.41
C LEU A 72 -24.12 -12.41 8.70
N MET A 73 -24.24 -11.11 9.00
CA MET A 73 -23.11 -10.22 9.28
C MET A 73 -22.39 -10.58 10.59
N ILE A 74 -23.14 -10.81 11.66
CA ILE A 74 -22.59 -11.24 12.96
C ILE A 74 -21.78 -12.53 12.76
N ARG A 75 -22.39 -13.53 12.10
CA ARG A 75 -21.75 -14.82 11.85
C ARG A 75 -20.55 -14.70 10.92
N ALA A 76 -20.58 -13.82 9.91
CA ALA A 76 -19.45 -13.60 9.01
C ALA A 76 -18.19 -13.15 9.76
N VAL A 77 -18.33 -12.25 10.74
CA VAL A 77 -17.23 -11.80 11.60
C VAL A 77 -16.71 -12.96 12.47
N GLU A 78 -17.60 -13.69 13.14
CA GLU A 78 -17.23 -14.85 13.95
C GLU A 78 -16.47 -15.90 13.15
N TRP A 79 -16.95 -16.24 11.94
CA TRP A 79 -16.33 -17.22 11.06
C TRP A 79 -14.97 -16.77 10.53
N ARG A 80 -14.79 -15.47 10.29
CA ARG A 80 -13.49 -14.91 9.93
C ARG A 80 -12.49 -15.03 11.08
N LEU A 81 -12.88 -14.64 12.29
CA LEU A 81 -12.02 -14.73 13.48
C LEU A 81 -11.64 -16.19 13.76
N ALA A 82 -12.60 -17.12 13.63
CA ALA A 82 -12.34 -18.55 13.74
C ALA A 82 -11.35 -19.03 12.67
N TYR A 83 -11.48 -18.59 11.42
CA TYR A 83 -10.51 -18.91 10.36
C TYR A 83 -9.10 -18.40 10.67
N GLU A 84 -8.97 -17.13 11.07
CA GLU A 84 -7.69 -16.52 11.40
C GLU A 84 -7.01 -17.24 12.58
N ASP A 85 -7.79 -17.64 13.59
CA ASP A 85 -7.31 -18.44 14.73
C ASP A 85 -6.86 -19.84 14.31
N ILE A 86 -7.69 -20.57 13.55
CA ILE A 86 -7.37 -21.93 13.05
C ILE A 86 -6.08 -21.90 12.23
N ILE A 87 -5.95 -20.97 11.28
CA ILE A 87 -4.74 -20.89 10.45
C ILE A 87 -3.54 -20.47 11.28
N SER A 88 -3.68 -19.60 12.28
CA SER A 88 -2.52 -19.15 13.06
C SER A 88 -2.04 -20.19 14.07
N ASN A 89 -2.96 -20.95 14.67
CA ASN A 89 -2.69 -21.70 15.90
C ASN A 89 -2.84 -23.22 15.76
N ALA A 90 -3.56 -23.73 14.76
CA ALA A 90 -3.71 -25.17 14.58
C ALA A 90 -2.46 -25.83 13.97
N ASP A 91 -2.17 -27.06 14.40
CA ASP A 91 -1.12 -27.90 13.85
C ASP A 91 -1.58 -28.50 12.52
N LEU A 92 -1.28 -27.77 11.42
CA LEU A 92 -1.72 -28.08 10.06
C LEU A 92 -0.53 -28.05 9.11
N THR A 93 -0.48 -29.03 8.20
CA THR A 93 0.43 -29.02 7.06
C THR A 93 0.11 -27.87 6.09
N GLU A 94 1.05 -27.52 5.20
CA GLU A 94 0.82 -26.48 4.19
C GLU A 94 -0.34 -26.83 3.24
N ASP A 95 -0.47 -28.10 2.87
CA ASP A 95 -1.57 -28.57 2.00
C ASP A 95 -2.93 -28.47 2.70
N GLU A 96 -3.01 -28.81 4.00
CA GLU A 96 -4.22 -28.66 4.80
C GLU A 96 -4.62 -27.19 4.96
N ARG A 97 -3.64 -26.30 5.22
CA ARG A 97 -3.88 -24.84 5.28
C ARG A 97 -4.46 -24.30 3.98
N LEU A 98 -3.90 -24.73 2.84
CA LEU A 98 -4.39 -24.34 1.53
C LEU A 98 -5.82 -24.85 1.26
N GLN A 99 -6.16 -26.06 1.73
CA GLN A 99 -7.51 -26.61 1.60
C GLN A 99 -8.53 -25.87 2.48
N LEU A 100 -8.19 -25.56 3.73
CA LEU A 100 -9.08 -24.76 4.60
C LEU A 100 -9.25 -23.34 4.08
N GLN A 101 -8.19 -22.74 3.55
CA GLN A 101 -8.27 -21.45 2.89
C GLN A 101 -9.26 -21.46 1.72
N LYS A 102 -9.26 -22.51 0.88
CA LYS A 102 -10.24 -22.64 -0.22
C LYS A 102 -11.68 -22.75 0.30
N GLU A 103 -11.93 -23.48 1.38
CA GLU A 103 -13.27 -23.59 1.96
C GLU A 103 -13.75 -22.27 2.59
N TYR A 104 -12.87 -21.56 3.31
CA TYR A 104 -13.19 -20.23 3.84
C TYR A 104 -13.46 -19.22 2.72
N LEU A 105 -12.66 -19.22 1.65
CA LEU A 105 -12.88 -18.35 0.50
C LEU A 105 -14.25 -18.60 -0.14
N ARG A 106 -14.65 -19.87 -0.33
CA ARG A 106 -15.99 -20.21 -0.85
C ARG A 106 -17.10 -19.64 0.02
N LEU A 107 -16.98 -19.73 1.35
CA LEU A 107 -17.93 -19.13 2.29
C LEU A 107 -17.94 -17.60 2.16
N ASN A 108 -16.78 -16.97 2.19
CA ASN A 108 -16.65 -15.51 2.19
C ASN A 108 -17.14 -14.88 0.87
N THR A 109 -16.85 -15.50 -0.28
CA THR A 109 -17.33 -15.03 -1.59
C THR A 109 -18.86 -15.04 -1.67
N ILE A 110 -19.53 -16.07 -1.14
CA ILE A 110 -21.01 -16.14 -1.10
C ILE A 110 -21.60 -14.94 -0.35
N ILE A 111 -21.01 -14.60 0.80
CA ILE A 111 -21.46 -13.48 1.65
C ILE A 111 -21.21 -12.16 0.93
N LEU A 112 -20.01 -11.93 0.41
CA LEU A 112 -19.65 -10.69 -0.27
C LEU A 112 -20.46 -10.46 -1.55
N ASP A 113 -20.74 -11.49 -2.32
CA ASP A 113 -21.56 -11.38 -3.55
C ASP A 113 -23.02 -11.05 -3.25
N TYR A 114 -23.52 -11.47 -2.08
CA TYR A 114 -24.83 -11.08 -1.61
C TYR A 114 -24.85 -9.63 -1.12
N LEU A 115 -23.90 -9.24 -0.25
CA LEU A 115 -23.81 -7.88 0.29
C LEU A 115 -23.55 -6.83 -0.80
N LYS A 116 -22.80 -7.15 -1.86
CA LYS A 116 -22.61 -6.26 -3.02
C LYS A 116 -23.92 -5.96 -3.76
N LYS A 117 -24.96 -6.78 -3.61
CA LYS A 117 -26.28 -6.57 -4.21
C LYS A 117 -27.21 -5.75 -3.31
N GLU A 118 -27.04 -5.84 -1.99
CA GLU A 118 -27.79 -5.08 -0.97
C GLU A 118 -27.15 -3.68 -0.79
N LYS A 119 -27.79 -2.64 -1.33
CA LYS A 119 -27.20 -1.29 -1.45
C LYS A 119 -27.16 -0.42 -0.18
N ASP A 120 -27.40 -0.97 1.01
CA ASP A 120 -27.64 -0.15 2.21
C ASP A 120 -27.04 -0.72 3.50
N LEU A 121 -25.75 -1.08 3.47
CA LEU A 121 -25.04 -1.67 4.61
C LEU A 121 -25.01 -0.75 5.86
N GLN A 122 -25.12 0.57 5.66
CA GLN A 122 -25.03 1.57 6.74
C GLN A 122 -26.33 1.63 7.56
N SER A 123 -27.51 1.59 6.93
CA SER A 123 -28.77 1.69 7.68
C SER A 123 -29.03 0.46 8.57
N TYR A 124 -28.52 -0.71 8.18
CA TYR A 124 -28.57 -1.93 9.01
C TYR A 124 -27.66 -1.87 10.24
N VAL A 125 -26.50 -1.22 10.11
CA VAL A 125 -25.57 -1.01 11.23
C VAL A 125 -26.17 -0.06 12.26
N ASP A 126 -26.82 0.99 11.78
CA ASP A 126 -27.48 1.99 12.62
C ASP A 126 -28.69 1.39 13.39
N ASP A 127 -29.56 0.61 12.72
CA ASP A 127 -30.71 -0.08 13.33
C ASP A 127 -30.32 -1.20 14.32
N TYR A 128 -29.07 -1.67 14.27
CA TYR A 128 -28.54 -2.64 15.24
C TYR A 128 -27.93 -1.97 16.47
N ALA A 129 -27.22 -0.85 16.28
CA ALA A 129 -26.71 -0.03 17.39
C ALA A 129 -27.87 0.44 18.29
N ASP A 130 -28.98 0.89 17.68
CA ASP A 130 -30.18 1.34 18.39
C ASP A 130 -30.85 0.21 19.20
N ARG A 131 -30.82 -1.03 18.72
CA ARG A 131 -31.39 -2.19 19.42
C ARG A 131 -30.54 -2.66 20.60
N LEU A 132 -29.22 -2.66 20.45
CA LEU A 132 -28.32 -3.04 21.53
C LEU A 132 -28.28 -2.02 22.66
N GLU A 133 -28.45 -0.73 22.34
CA GLU A 133 -28.63 0.32 23.34
C GLU A 133 -29.92 0.10 24.15
N ALA A 134 -31.00 -0.38 23.50
CA ALA A 134 -32.25 -0.71 24.17
C ALA A 134 -32.16 -1.92 25.12
N ASP A 135 -31.27 -2.87 24.83
CA ASP A 135 -31.08 -4.10 25.63
C ASP A 135 -30.04 -3.95 26.77
N GLY A 136 -29.41 -2.78 26.90
CA GLY A 136 -28.51 -2.45 28.02
C GLY A 136 -27.13 -3.13 27.96
N GLU A 137 -26.71 -3.57 26.78
CA GLU A 137 -25.41 -4.18 26.52
C GLU A 137 -24.26 -3.17 26.69
N ASP A 138 -23.05 -3.67 27.00
CA ASP A 138 -21.85 -2.84 27.13
C ASP A 138 -21.44 -2.30 25.76
N MET A 139 -21.90 -1.08 25.48
CA MET A 139 -21.71 -0.39 24.21
C MET A 139 -20.24 -0.29 23.78
N THR A 140 -19.28 -0.37 24.71
CA THR A 140 -17.85 -0.34 24.36
C THR A 140 -17.41 -1.57 23.57
N LYS A 141 -17.90 -2.76 23.93
CA LYS A 141 -17.60 -4.01 23.19
C LYS A 141 -18.38 -4.10 21.89
N VAL A 142 -19.62 -3.63 21.90
CA VAL A 142 -20.46 -3.55 20.70
C VAL A 142 -19.82 -2.61 19.68
N HIS A 143 -19.33 -1.45 20.12
CA HIS A 143 -18.65 -0.50 19.25
C HIS A 143 -17.39 -1.09 18.63
N GLU A 144 -16.62 -1.89 19.38
CA GLU A 144 -15.44 -2.62 18.86
C GLU A 144 -15.80 -3.80 17.94
N ILE A 145 -17.02 -4.33 17.98
CA ILE A 145 -17.49 -5.46 17.13
C ILE A 145 -18.15 -4.94 15.86
N VAL A 146 -18.97 -3.90 15.97
CA VAL A 146 -19.74 -3.27 14.89
C VAL A 146 -18.87 -2.31 14.09
N TYR A 147 -18.01 -1.57 14.79
CA TYR A 147 -16.93 -0.76 14.23
C TYR A 147 -15.61 -1.34 14.74
N PRO A 148 -15.17 -2.51 14.23
CA PRO A 148 -13.83 -2.99 14.51
C PRO A 148 -12.91 -1.80 14.31
N PRO A 149 -12.05 -1.44 15.31
CA PRO A 149 -11.24 -0.25 15.22
C PRO A 149 -10.57 -0.32 13.87
N VAL A 150 -10.98 0.58 12.97
CA VAL A 150 -10.32 0.73 11.68
C VAL A 150 -8.90 0.93 12.11
N ASP A 151 -7.99 -0.02 11.82
CA ASP A 151 -6.57 0.16 12.11
C ASP A 151 -6.26 1.57 11.63
N GLU A 152 -6.12 2.53 12.56
CA GLU A 152 -6.02 3.92 12.16
C GLU A 152 -4.80 3.96 11.27
N ILE A 153 -5.02 4.35 10.01
CA ILE A 153 -4.01 4.16 8.99
C ILE A 153 -2.75 4.88 9.49
N ASN A 154 -1.63 4.14 9.55
CA ASN A 154 -0.33 4.60 10.06
C ASN A 154 -0.17 4.64 11.61
N VAL A 155 -1.11 4.10 12.37
CA VAL A 155 -1.07 4.02 13.83
C VAL A 155 -0.84 2.56 14.26
N ARG A 156 0.10 2.33 15.17
CA ARG A 156 0.28 1.04 15.85
C ARG A 156 -0.29 1.12 17.27
N SER A 157 -0.63 -0.04 17.85
CA SER A 157 -1.03 -0.10 19.26
C SER A 157 -0.01 0.59 20.17
N GLU A 158 -0.46 1.40 21.13
CA GLU A 158 0.39 2.08 22.13
C GLU A 158 1.27 1.13 22.94
N LYS A 159 0.88 -0.15 23.03
CA LYS A 159 1.63 -1.21 23.72
C LYS A 159 2.77 -1.78 22.87
N SER A 160 2.86 -1.38 21.61
CA SER A 160 3.84 -1.89 20.64
C SER A 160 5.28 -1.59 21.05
N LYS A 161 6.19 -2.50 20.71
CA LYS A 161 7.63 -2.22 20.81
C LYS A 161 8.11 -1.33 19.67
N CYS A 162 9.08 -0.48 19.99
CA CYS A 162 9.80 0.37 19.04
C CYS A 162 10.42 -0.50 17.94
N LEU A 163 10.15 -0.18 16.67
CA LEU A 163 10.65 -0.96 15.53
C LEU A 163 12.15 -0.85 15.35
N LEU A 164 12.78 0.23 15.83
CA LEU A 164 14.24 0.40 15.74
C LEU A 164 14.97 -0.43 16.81
N CYS A 165 14.73 -0.16 18.09
CA CYS A 165 15.50 -0.79 19.17
C CYS A 165 14.88 -2.09 19.71
N LYS A 166 13.61 -2.39 19.38
CA LYS A 166 12.84 -3.55 19.85
C LYS A 166 12.72 -3.75 21.37
N SER A 167 13.29 -2.85 22.18
CA SER A 167 13.34 -2.96 23.64
C SER A 167 12.31 -2.08 24.36
N ARG A 168 12.23 -0.80 23.98
CA ARG A 168 11.33 0.19 24.59
C ARG A 168 9.96 0.17 23.91
N THR A 169 8.94 0.63 24.64
CA THR A 169 7.61 0.91 24.09
C THR A 169 7.70 2.02 23.04
N ALA A 170 6.90 1.92 21.98
CA ALA A 170 6.85 2.91 20.93
C ALA A 170 5.90 4.05 21.33
N ASP A 171 6.45 5.07 21.97
CA ASP A 171 5.72 6.21 22.55
C ASP A 171 5.85 7.51 21.73
N ALA A 172 6.44 7.44 20.54
CA ALA A 172 6.51 8.57 19.61
C ALA A 172 5.25 8.65 18.72
N VAL A 173 4.80 9.88 18.46
CA VAL A 173 3.67 10.20 17.58
C VAL A 173 4.13 11.23 16.55
N GLY A 174 3.56 11.22 15.36
CA GLY A 174 3.92 12.12 14.27
C GLY A 174 5.25 11.77 13.59
N SER A 175 5.75 10.54 13.73
CA SER A 175 7.05 10.17 13.19
C SER A 175 7.01 10.12 11.66
N HIS A 176 7.87 10.91 11.02
CA HIS A 176 7.99 10.92 9.56
C HIS A 176 8.81 9.72 9.08
N MET A 177 8.24 8.93 8.15
CA MET A 177 8.93 7.76 7.59
C MET A 177 9.89 8.13 6.45
N VAL A 178 9.53 9.16 5.68
CA VAL A 178 10.46 9.89 4.85
C VAL A 178 10.79 11.21 5.56
N PRO A 179 12.06 11.50 5.88
CA PRO A 179 12.47 12.71 6.60
C PRO A 179 11.85 13.98 6.06
N HIS A 180 11.37 14.84 6.95
CA HIS A 180 10.75 16.11 6.62
C HIS A 180 11.64 16.97 5.70
N CYS A 181 12.97 16.89 5.83
CA CYS A 181 13.91 17.63 4.97
C CYS A 181 13.85 17.25 3.48
N LEU A 182 13.30 16.08 3.12
CA LEU A 182 13.07 15.64 1.75
C LEU A 182 11.66 16.01 1.23
N ILE A 183 10.66 15.99 2.12
CA ILE A 183 9.24 16.03 1.72
C ILE A 183 8.54 17.37 1.99
N GLU A 184 9.07 18.22 2.87
CA GLU A 184 8.45 19.48 3.29
C GLU A 184 8.07 20.38 2.10
N LYS A 185 8.99 20.56 1.15
CA LYS A 185 8.70 21.35 -0.06
C LYS A 185 7.94 20.55 -1.12
N LEU A 186 8.09 19.23 -1.11
CA LEU A 186 7.53 18.34 -2.13
C LEU A 186 6.01 18.32 -2.05
N PHE A 187 5.43 18.19 -0.85
CA PHE A 187 3.98 18.13 -0.70
C PHE A 187 3.33 19.46 -0.32
N SER A 188 4.11 20.54 -0.22
CA SER A 188 3.58 21.86 0.12
C SER A 188 2.88 22.50 -1.09
N TYR A 189 1.64 22.97 -0.89
CA TYR A 189 0.83 23.57 -1.96
C TYR A 189 1.46 24.82 -2.60
N ASP A 190 2.30 25.55 -1.87
CA ASP A 190 2.99 26.77 -2.34
C ASP A 190 4.51 26.57 -2.50
N GLY A 191 5.00 25.33 -2.31
CA GLY A 191 6.42 25.00 -2.32
C GLY A 191 7.22 25.65 -1.18
N LYS A 192 6.56 26.28 -0.20
CA LYS A 192 7.21 26.89 0.95
C LYS A 192 7.18 25.95 2.15
N LYS A 193 8.11 26.22 3.07
CA LYS A 193 8.27 25.53 4.34
C LYS A 193 7.17 25.88 5.33
N GLY A 194 6.82 24.96 6.22
CA GLY A 194 5.85 25.17 7.29
C GLY A 194 4.86 24.01 7.46
N ARG A 195 4.27 23.91 8.66
CA ARG A 195 3.27 22.90 9.02
C ARG A 195 1.93 23.17 8.35
N ASP A 196 1.15 22.10 8.16
CA ASP A 196 -0.25 22.13 7.71
C ASP A 196 -0.42 22.74 6.31
N ARG A 197 0.59 22.55 5.45
CA ARG A 197 0.62 23.00 4.06
C ARG A 197 0.57 21.85 3.06
N GLU A 198 0.47 20.63 3.57
CA GLU A 198 0.58 19.41 2.80
C GLU A 198 -0.68 19.19 1.94
N VAL A 199 -0.49 18.84 0.67
CA VAL A 199 -1.51 18.33 -0.23
C VAL A 199 -0.98 17.04 -0.83
N VAL A 200 -1.58 15.92 -0.44
CA VAL A 200 -1.03 14.59 -0.68
C VAL A 200 -2.12 13.67 -1.23
N GLU A 201 -1.87 13.01 -2.35
CA GLU A 201 -2.64 11.82 -2.73
C GLU A 201 -1.88 10.58 -2.28
N ARG A 202 -2.53 9.74 -1.47
CA ARG A 202 -2.08 8.39 -1.19
C ARG A 202 -2.82 7.44 -2.12
N PHE A 203 -2.08 6.65 -2.89
CA PHE A 203 -2.62 5.58 -3.71
C PHE A 203 -2.16 4.22 -3.17
N THR A 204 -3.10 3.43 -2.63
CA THR A 204 -2.81 2.10 -2.09
C THR A 204 -2.91 1.05 -3.19
N LEU A 205 -1.75 0.49 -3.54
CA LEU A 205 -1.64 -0.55 -4.58
C LEU A 205 -2.37 -1.84 -4.17
N GLY A 206 -2.91 -2.55 -5.14
CA GLY A 206 -3.72 -3.76 -4.96
C GLY A 206 -5.16 -3.52 -4.48
N LYS A 207 -5.45 -2.41 -3.79
CA LYS A 207 -6.82 -2.03 -3.38
C LYS A 207 -7.48 -1.02 -4.32
N GLY A 208 -6.67 -0.29 -5.09
CA GLY A 208 -7.15 0.83 -5.91
C GLY A 208 -7.66 2.02 -5.11
N GLU A 209 -7.51 2.00 -3.78
CA GLU A 209 -7.93 3.05 -2.86
C GLU A 209 -7.11 4.33 -3.08
N ARG A 210 -7.81 5.46 -3.09
CA ARG A 210 -7.24 6.80 -3.17
C ARG A 210 -7.70 7.61 -1.98
N GLN A 211 -6.74 8.22 -1.29
CA GLN A 211 -7.01 9.10 -0.17
C GLN A 211 -6.35 10.45 -0.43
N LEU A 212 -7.16 11.50 -0.44
CA LEU A 212 -6.68 12.88 -0.46
C LEU A 212 -6.48 13.35 0.98
N TYR A 213 -5.28 13.81 1.30
CA TYR A 213 -4.99 14.50 2.55
C TYR A 213 -4.66 15.96 2.30
N LEU A 214 -5.27 16.81 3.11
CA LEU A 214 -5.09 18.25 3.12
C LEU A 214 -4.62 18.68 4.52
N GLY A 215 -3.57 19.47 4.58
CA GLY A 215 -3.10 20.06 5.84
C GLY A 215 -4.19 20.92 6.48
N ARG A 216 -4.19 20.98 7.82
CA ARG A 216 -5.27 21.60 8.63
C ARG A 216 -5.59 23.05 8.28
N ASN A 217 -4.66 23.78 7.64
CA ASN A 217 -4.85 25.17 7.24
C ASN A 217 -5.45 25.33 5.81
N ILE A 218 -5.84 24.23 5.17
CA ILE A 218 -6.43 24.21 3.82
C ILE A 218 -7.92 23.85 3.96
N THR A 219 -8.74 24.83 4.33
CA THR A 219 -10.18 24.63 4.62
C THR A 219 -11.12 25.25 3.57
N ASP A 220 -10.61 26.09 2.67
CA ASP A 220 -11.41 26.73 1.62
C ASP A 220 -11.60 25.78 0.44
N GLU A 221 -12.83 25.33 0.21
CA GLU A 221 -13.21 24.41 -0.87
C GLU A 221 -12.80 24.92 -2.26
N LYS A 222 -12.93 26.22 -2.55
CA LYS A 222 -12.49 26.79 -3.84
C LYS A 222 -10.97 26.71 -3.98
N LYS A 223 -10.25 26.94 -2.88
CA LYS A 223 -8.80 26.76 -2.85
C LYS A 223 -8.44 25.28 -3.04
N ILE A 224 -9.14 24.36 -2.38
CA ILE A 224 -8.93 22.91 -2.51
C ILE A 224 -9.12 22.48 -3.97
N VAL A 225 -10.29 22.79 -4.54
CA VAL A 225 -10.62 22.50 -5.95
C VAL A 225 -9.58 23.11 -6.89
N SER A 226 -9.09 24.32 -6.63
CA SER A 226 -8.02 24.92 -7.43
C SER A 226 -6.67 24.19 -7.32
N LEU A 227 -6.35 23.64 -6.14
CA LEU A 227 -5.08 22.95 -5.88
C LEU A 227 -5.07 21.54 -6.47
N ILE A 228 -6.16 20.79 -6.33
CA ILE A 228 -6.31 19.45 -6.90
C ILE A 228 -6.78 19.48 -8.37
N ASN A 229 -7.29 20.64 -8.81
CA ASN A 229 -7.78 20.93 -10.15
C ASN A 229 -8.83 19.93 -10.64
N ARG A 230 -9.77 19.60 -9.74
CA ARG A 230 -10.99 18.82 -9.97
C ARG A 230 -11.94 19.08 -8.82
N ASN A 231 -13.22 18.79 -9.01
CA ASN A 231 -14.16 18.77 -7.89
C ASN A 231 -13.78 17.64 -6.91
N LEU A 232 -14.09 17.87 -5.63
CA LEU A 232 -14.01 16.83 -4.60
C LEU A 232 -14.97 15.70 -4.95
N ARG A 233 -14.51 14.46 -4.78
CA ARG A 233 -15.38 13.28 -4.89
C ARG A 233 -16.30 13.22 -3.67
N ASP A 234 -17.38 12.46 -3.77
CA ASP A 234 -18.34 12.28 -2.67
C ASP A 234 -17.67 11.66 -1.43
N ASP A 235 -16.66 10.78 -1.61
CA ASP A 235 -15.83 10.20 -0.54
C ASP A 235 -14.83 11.19 0.09
N GLU A 236 -14.70 12.40 -0.45
CA GLU A 236 -13.79 13.45 0.01
C GLU A 236 -14.53 14.65 0.63
N GLN A 237 -15.87 14.60 0.69
CA GLN A 237 -16.73 15.64 1.27
C GLN A 237 -17.02 15.31 2.75
N GLY A 238 -16.51 16.11 3.69
CA GLY A 238 -16.73 15.91 5.15
C GLY A 238 -15.57 16.41 6.02
N GLU A 239 -15.65 16.23 7.34
CA GLU A 239 -14.55 16.55 8.26
C GLU A 239 -13.32 15.67 7.95
N THR A 240 -12.25 16.30 7.46
CA THR A 240 -10.98 15.66 7.10
C THR A 240 -10.12 15.36 8.34
N SER A 241 -10.67 14.67 9.35
CA SER A 241 -9.88 14.17 10.49
C SER A 241 -9.10 12.90 10.13
N VAL A 242 -8.51 12.87 8.93
CA VAL A 242 -7.66 11.76 8.48
C VAL A 242 -6.27 11.97 9.07
N HIS A 243 -5.72 10.94 9.70
CA HIS A 243 -4.32 10.92 10.15
C HIS A 243 -3.40 11.35 8.99
N ASN A 244 -2.41 12.22 9.26
CA ASN A 244 -1.52 12.68 8.19
C ASN A 244 -0.79 11.47 7.59
N PRO A 245 -1.01 11.15 6.31
CA PRO A 245 -0.56 9.89 5.74
C PRO A 245 0.98 9.84 5.58
N LEU A 246 1.69 10.96 5.80
CA LEU A 246 3.14 11.07 5.82
C LEU A 246 3.76 10.83 7.22
N THR A 247 2.92 10.77 8.26
CA THR A 247 3.32 10.55 9.66
C THR A 247 2.76 9.26 10.20
N PHE A 248 3.40 8.72 11.22
CA PHE A 248 3.07 7.42 11.81
C PHE A 248 3.22 7.45 13.32
N ASP A 249 2.29 6.82 14.02
CA ASP A 249 2.21 6.84 15.47
C ASP A 249 2.56 5.47 16.06
N HIS A 250 3.31 5.48 17.15
CA HIS A 250 3.75 4.29 17.87
C HIS A 250 4.62 3.33 17.02
N TYR A 251 5.41 3.89 16.09
CA TYR A 251 6.44 3.16 15.36
C TYR A 251 7.78 3.15 16.09
N PHE A 252 8.14 4.28 16.71
CA PHE A 252 9.40 4.46 17.42
C PHE A 252 9.18 4.86 18.87
N CYS A 253 10.19 4.66 19.71
CA CYS A 253 10.26 5.34 20.99
C CYS A 253 10.90 6.72 20.81
N LYS A 254 10.58 7.68 21.67
CA LYS A 254 11.12 9.05 21.62
C LYS A 254 12.65 9.08 21.55
N HIS A 255 13.32 8.19 22.28
CA HIS A 255 14.77 8.08 22.24
C HIS A 255 15.32 7.62 20.87
N CYS A 256 14.62 6.72 20.17
CA CYS A 256 15.03 6.32 18.82
C CYS A 256 14.71 7.41 17.79
N GLU A 257 13.60 8.13 17.97
CA GLU A 257 13.26 9.29 17.15
C GLU A 257 14.31 10.41 17.29
N GLU A 258 14.78 10.68 18.50
CA GLU A 258 15.90 11.60 18.75
C GLU A 258 17.18 11.16 18.02
N ARG A 259 17.54 9.87 18.09
CA ARG A 259 18.71 9.32 17.37
C ARG A 259 18.59 9.47 15.85
N LEU A 260 17.39 9.30 15.29
CA LEU A 260 17.11 9.55 13.88
C LEU A 260 17.21 11.06 13.56
N SER A 261 16.67 11.93 14.43
CA SER A 261 16.69 13.38 14.22
C SER A 261 18.11 13.96 14.09
N VAL A 262 19.11 13.34 14.74
CA VAL A 262 20.52 13.75 14.64
C VAL A 262 21.01 13.61 13.20
N ILE A 263 20.85 12.44 12.58
CA ILE A 263 21.31 12.24 11.19
C ILE A 263 20.48 13.04 10.18
N GLU A 264 19.18 13.27 10.45
CA GLU A 264 18.32 14.08 9.60
C GLU A 264 18.72 15.55 9.60
N ARG A 265 19.00 16.12 10.78
CA ARG A 265 19.47 17.49 10.92
C ARG A 265 20.80 17.71 10.20
N GLU A 266 21.72 16.77 10.37
CA GLU A 266 23.06 16.85 9.78
C GLU A 266 23.01 16.66 8.27
N TYR A 267 22.23 15.70 7.78
CA TYR A 267 22.04 15.55 6.33
C TYR A 267 21.30 16.73 5.71
N ALA A 268 20.34 17.34 6.43
CA ALA A 268 19.71 18.57 5.96
C ALA A 268 20.71 19.73 5.78
N ASN A 269 21.77 19.78 6.57
CA ASN A 269 22.87 20.74 6.38
C ASN A 269 23.70 20.39 5.13
N VAL A 270 23.98 19.10 4.88
CA VAL A 270 24.64 18.63 3.66
C VAL A 270 23.84 19.06 2.42
N MET A 271 22.52 18.85 2.43
CA MET A 271 21.63 19.28 1.34
C MET A 271 21.57 20.80 1.15
N ARG A 272 21.90 21.60 2.17
CA ARG A 272 22.02 23.07 2.08
C ARG A 272 23.40 23.52 1.58
N GLY A 273 24.28 22.59 1.22
CA GLY A 273 25.60 22.88 0.65
C GLY A 273 26.74 22.88 1.66
N VAL A 274 26.54 22.43 2.91
CA VAL A 274 27.64 22.25 3.86
C VAL A 274 28.55 21.12 3.36
N LYS A 275 29.80 21.46 3.04
CA LYS A 275 30.79 20.51 2.48
C LYS A 275 31.55 19.72 3.54
N GLN A 276 31.61 20.20 4.78
CA GLN A 276 32.31 19.55 5.87
C GLN A 276 31.35 18.67 6.67
N TYR A 277 31.28 17.39 6.31
CA TYR A 277 30.49 16.40 7.03
C TYR A 277 31.19 15.05 7.02
N HIS A 278 30.79 14.18 7.95
CA HIS A 278 31.32 12.82 8.01
C HIS A 278 30.54 11.91 7.06
N TYR A 279 31.23 11.05 6.30
CA TYR A 279 30.63 10.12 5.34
C TYR A 279 29.56 9.18 5.94
N ALA A 280 29.59 8.95 7.25
CA ALA A 280 28.57 8.16 7.95
C ALA A 280 27.19 8.83 7.93
N VAL A 281 27.12 10.17 7.90
CA VAL A 281 25.87 10.92 7.90
C VAL A 281 24.99 10.56 6.68
N PRO A 282 25.43 10.77 5.42
CA PRO A 282 24.61 10.44 4.26
C PRO A 282 24.33 8.94 4.15
N TYR A 283 25.29 8.09 4.54
CA TYR A 283 25.11 6.64 4.53
C TYR A 283 23.99 6.16 5.46
N LEU A 284 24.02 6.59 6.72
CA LEU A 284 23.00 6.21 7.71
C LEU A 284 21.67 6.89 7.40
N PHE A 285 21.70 8.11 6.86
CA PHE A 285 20.50 8.80 6.38
C PHE A 285 19.75 7.98 5.34
N TRP A 286 20.37 7.65 4.20
CA TRP A 286 19.69 6.89 3.14
C TRP A 286 19.35 5.45 3.54
N MET A 287 20.14 4.83 4.41
CA MET A 287 19.77 3.54 5.02
C MET A 287 18.50 3.67 5.86
N SER A 288 18.39 4.73 6.68
CA SER A 288 17.21 5.00 7.50
C SER A 288 15.97 5.28 6.66
N VAL A 289 16.12 6.04 5.56
CA VAL A 289 15.03 6.35 4.61
C VAL A 289 14.52 5.06 3.98
N THR A 290 15.43 4.27 3.40
CA THR A 290 15.08 3.00 2.73
C THR A 290 14.41 2.03 3.69
N TRP A 291 14.94 1.88 4.91
CA TRP A 291 14.37 1.00 5.91
C TRP A 291 13.00 1.47 6.38
N ARG A 292 12.84 2.78 6.69
CA ARG A 292 11.56 3.35 7.14
C ARG A 292 10.49 3.25 6.05
N MET A 293 10.82 3.60 4.81
CA MET A 293 9.91 3.44 3.68
C MET A 293 9.40 2.00 3.54
N SER A 294 10.25 1.01 3.78
CA SER A 294 9.84 -0.40 3.73
C SER A 294 8.90 -0.79 4.87
N ILE A 295 9.23 -0.47 6.13
CA ILE A 295 8.39 -0.90 7.28
C ILE A 295 7.06 -0.15 7.34
N SER A 296 7.00 1.03 6.72
CA SER A 296 5.78 1.83 6.59
C SER A 296 5.01 1.57 5.29
N LYS A 297 5.51 0.64 4.45
CA LYS A 297 4.94 0.33 3.14
C LYS A 297 4.78 1.56 2.24
N MET A 298 5.68 2.54 2.34
CA MET A 298 5.72 3.73 1.49
C MET A 298 6.61 3.48 0.26
N GLY A 299 5.98 3.23 -0.87
CA GLY A 299 6.63 3.06 -2.18
C GLY A 299 7.37 1.75 -2.39
N ILE A 300 8.03 1.19 -1.36
CA ILE A 300 8.86 -0.01 -1.49
C ILE A 300 8.59 -1.05 -0.41
N SER A 301 9.06 -2.28 -0.67
CA SER A 301 9.18 -3.34 0.32
C SER A 301 10.55 -4.01 0.22
N LEU A 302 11.16 -4.30 1.37
CA LEU A 302 12.42 -5.03 1.48
C LEU A 302 12.13 -6.47 1.93
N PRO A 303 12.96 -7.44 1.53
CA PRO A 303 12.95 -8.75 2.20
C PRO A 303 13.18 -8.61 3.71
N ASP A 304 12.51 -9.42 4.53
CA ASP A 304 12.59 -9.36 5.99
C ASP A 304 14.03 -9.44 6.52
N ASN A 305 14.86 -10.31 5.93
CA ASN A 305 16.26 -10.45 6.30
C ASN A 305 17.08 -9.17 6.02
N HIS A 306 16.75 -8.42 4.97
CA HIS A 306 17.39 -7.15 4.65
C HIS A 306 16.85 -6.03 5.53
N ALA A 307 15.54 -5.97 5.77
CA ALA A 307 14.92 -5.02 6.68
C ALA A 307 15.52 -5.14 8.09
N GLU A 308 15.64 -6.37 8.61
CA GLU A 308 16.24 -6.62 9.92
C GLU A 308 17.73 -6.30 9.96
N LYS A 309 18.47 -6.59 8.88
CA LYS A 309 19.89 -6.21 8.76
C LYS A 309 20.05 -4.68 8.86
N TYR A 310 19.21 -3.92 8.16
CA TYR A 310 19.30 -2.45 8.14
C TYR A 310 18.93 -1.88 9.50
N ARG A 311 17.84 -2.37 10.11
CA ARG A 311 17.47 -2.04 11.50
C ARG A 311 18.62 -2.26 12.46
N SER A 312 19.26 -3.44 12.42
CA SER A 312 20.35 -3.80 13.31
C SER A 312 21.57 -2.88 13.15
N ILE A 313 21.92 -2.50 11.91
CA ILE A 313 22.98 -1.52 11.66
C ILE A 313 22.60 -0.15 12.24
N LEU A 314 21.40 0.35 11.94
CA LEU A 314 20.90 1.64 12.42
C LEU A 314 20.89 1.68 13.96
N ASP A 315 20.36 0.64 14.61
CA ASP A 315 20.29 0.56 16.06
C ASP A 315 21.67 0.44 16.74
N LYS A 316 22.70 -0.04 16.04
CA LYS A 316 24.07 -0.09 16.57
C LYS A 316 24.89 1.18 16.31
N THR A 317 24.48 1.99 15.34
CA THR A 317 25.29 3.11 14.82
C THR A 317 24.72 4.48 15.14
N LEU A 318 23.40 4.65 15.08
CA LEU A 318 22.75 5.90 15.43
C LEU A 318 22.95 6.22 16.90
N ALA A 319 23.16 7.49 17.22
CA ALA A 319 23.43 7.95 18.57
C ALA A 319 22.84 9.35 18.77
N LEU A 320 22.88 9.86 20.01
CA LEU A 320 22.35 11.19 20.35
C LEU A 320 23.30 12.31 19.94
N THR A 321 24.56 11.99 19.62
CA THR A 321 25.56 12.96 19.18
C THR A 321 26.30 12.50 17.92
N ILE A 322 26.77 13.46 17.12
CA ILE A 322 27.58 13.16 15.94
C ILE A 322 28.95 12.58 16.30
N GLY A 323 29.51 12.95 17.45
CA GLY A 323 30.76 12.37 17.95
C GLY A 323 30.64 10.84 18.10
N GLU A 324 29.58 10.38 18.75
CA GLU A 324 29.32 8.95 18.94
C GLU A 324 29.03 8.22 17.62
N ILE A 325 28.30 8.84 16.69
CA ILE A 325 28.06 8.25 15.37
C ILE A 325 29.39 8.02 14.63
N LYS A 326 30.33 8.96 14.73
CA LYS A 326 31.69 8.80 14.15
C LYS A 326 32.43 7.63 14.80
N SER A 327 32.39 7.54 16.13
CA SER A 327 33.02 6.44 16.88
C SER A 327 32.40 5.07 16.58
N ASN A 328 31.12 5.02 16.20
CA ASN A 328 30.42 3.80 15.81
C ASN A 328 30.58 3.42 14.32
N SER A 329 31.40 4.14 13.55
CA SER A 329 31.53 3.91 12.10
C SER A 329 32.01 2.49 11.75
N ASN A 330 32.75 1.83 12.64
CA ASN A 330 33.15 0.44 12.51
C ASN A 330 31.98 -0.57 12.56
N LYS A 331 30.81 -0.16 13.05
CA LYS A 331 29.58 -0.97 13.09
C LYS A 331 28.69 -0.76 11.85
N MET A 332 29.10 0.12 10.93
CA MET A 332 28.41 0.30 9.66
C MET A 332 28.58 -0.95 8.79
N GLY A 333 27.49 -1.39 8.16
CA GLY A 333 27.52 -2.54 7.27
C GLY A 333 28.23 -2.25 5.95
N HIS A 334 28.21 -3.25 5.07
CA HIS A 334 28.76 -3.12 3.71
C HIS A 334 27.69 -2.85 2.65
N CYS A 335 26.59 -2.19 3.01
CA CYS A 335 25.59 -1.73 2.04
C CYS A 335 26.15 -0.58 1.19
N ALA A 336 25.46 -0.25 0.11
CA ALA A 336 25.84 0.87 -0.75
C ALA A 336 24.61 1.46 -1.44
N TYR A 337 24.71 2.66 -1.99
CA TYR A 337 23.63 3.26 -2.79
C TYR A 337 24.20 4.10 -3.93
N THR A 338 23.38 4.31 -4.95
CA THR A 338 23.60 5.37 -5.93
C THR A 338 22.44 6.35 -5.85
N ILE A 339 22.75 7.62 -6.07
CA ILE A 339 21.76 8.69 -6.05
C ILE A 339 22.01 9.62 -7.25
N GLN A 340 20.92 9.95 -7.94
CA GLN A 340 20.91 10.95 -8.99
C GLN A 340 19.87 12.02 -8.69
N ARG A 341 20.12 13.25 -9.12
CA ARG A 341 19.16 14.35 -9.09
C ARG A 341 18.79 14.74 -10.52
N VAL A 342 17.49 14.77 -10.83
CA VAL A 342 17.02 15.22 -12.15
C VAL A 342 16.98 16.75 -12.20
N ASN A 343 17.54 17.32 -13.26
CA ASN A 343 17.56 18.79 -13.41
C ASN A 343 16.19 19.35 -13.79
N GLN A 344 15.37 18.59 -14.53
CA GLN A 344 14.03 19.00 -14.97
C GLN A 344 13.09 17.79 -15.07
N THR A 345 11.92 17.89 -14.44
CA THR A 345 10.87 16.85 -14.47
C THR A 345 9.89 17.03 -15.63
N LYS A 346 9.95 18.16 -16.35
CA LYS A 346 9.08 18.51 -17.49
C LYS A 346 7.59 18.29 -17.22
N GLY A 347 7.15 18.70 -16.03
CA GLY A 347 5.76 18.61 -15.59
C GLY A 347 5.23 17.18 -15.43
N LYS A 348 6.11 16.19 -15.23
CA LYS A 348 5.71 14.85 -14.75
C LYS A 348 5.38 14.93 -13.27
N GLN A 349 4.35 14.21 -12.81
CA GLN A 349 4.07 14.17 -11.37
C GLN A 349 5.26 13.57 -10.63
N THR A 350 5.50 14.10 -9.45
CA THR A 350 6.54 13.65 -8.54
C THR A 350 5.89 13.26 -7.21
N GLY A 351 6.68 12.72 -6.30
CA GLY A 351 6.16 12.21 -5.04
C GLY A 351 7.13 11.23 -4.41
N ILE A 352 6.61 10.35 -3.55
CA ILE A 352 7.34 9.19 -3.04
C ILE A 352 6.87 8.00 -3.87
N LEU A 353 7.72 7.57 -4.80
CA LEU A 353 7.41 6.48 -5.73
C LEU A 353 8.43 5.35 -5.59
N GLY A 354 8.02 4.09 -5.74
CA GLY A 354 8.97 2.98 -5.66
C GLY A 354 8.43 1.67 -6.21
N ILE A 355 9.32 0.69 -6.39
CA ILE A 355 8.92 -0.66 -6.78
C ILE A 355 8.37 -1.40 -5.54
N PRO A 356 7.09 -1.83 -5.54
CA PRO A 356 6.36 -2.31 -4.36
C PRO A 356 6.64 -3.78 -4.08
N VAL A 357 7.78 -4.29 -4.54
CA VAL A 357 8.22 -5.65 -4.29
C VAL A 357 9.69 -5.64 -3.91
N PRO A 358 10.14 -6.65 -3.16
CA PRO A 358 11.54 -6.84 -2.88
C PRO A 358 12.42 -6.89 -4.14
N THR A 359 13.09 -5.78 -4.46
CA THR A 359 14.07 -5.71 -5.55
C THR A 359 15.51 -5.56 -5.04
N ILE A 360 16.46 -5.95 -5.88
CA ILE A 360 17.89 -5.72 -5.64
C ILE A 360 18.45 -5.01 -6.88
N PRO A 361 18.82 -3.73 -6.79
CA PRO A 361 18.65 -2.83 -5.62
C PRO A 361 17.18 -2.49 -5.32
N ALA A 362 16.90 -1.95 -4.13
CA ALA A 362 15.63 -1.27 -3.88
C ALA A 362 15.61 0.01 -4.72
N HIS A 363 14.54 0.20 -5.50
CA HIS A 363 14.40 1.29 -6.47
C HIS A 363 13.28 2.23 -6.04
N TYR A 364 13.61 3.50 -5.82
CA TYR A 364 12.62 4.51 -5.45
C TYR A 364 13.03 5.93 -5.85
N MET A 365 12.03 6.80 -5.90
CA MET A 365 12.12 8.21 -6.23
C MET A 365 11.46 9.03 -5.12
N ILE A 366 12.09 10.15 -4.75
CA ILE A 366 11.52 11.12 -3.82
C ILE A 366 11.68 12.50 -4.48
N GLY A 367 10.60 13.03 -5.04
CA GLY A 367 10.65 14.28 -5.78
C GLY A 367 11.53 14.16 -7.04
N ASP A 368 12.62 14.92 -7.05
CA ASP A 368 13.64 14.96 -8.10
C ASP A 368 14.82 13.99 -7.87
N LEU A 369 14.81 13.26 -6.75
CA LEU A 369 15.87 12.32 -6.40
C LEU A 369 15.50 10.90 -6.85
N MET A 370 16.46 10.23 -7.50
CA MET A 370 16.39 8.82 -7.88
C MET A 370 17.41 8.03 -7.08
N VAL A 371 16.97 7.00 -6.37
CA VAL A 371 17.82 6.22 -5.46
C VAL A 371 17.78 4.74 -5.79
N ASN A 372 18.97 4.14 -5.83
CA ASN A 372 19.14 2.68 -5.88
C ASN A 372 19.90 2.24 -4.64
N PHE A 373 19.24 1.50 -3.73
CA PHE A 373 19.86 1.02 -2.50
C PHE A 373 20.24 -0.46 -2.60
N TYR A 374 21.52 -0.77 -2.38
CA TYR A 374 22.11 -2.10 -2.50
C TYR A 374 22.44 -2.66 -1.12
N HIS A 375 22.02 -3.90 -0.85
CA HIS A 375 22.32 -4.56 0.42
C HIS A 375 23.79 -5.02 0.56
N SER A 376 24.59 -4.95 -0.51
CA SER A 376 26.04 -5.09 -0.46
C SER A 376 26.77 -4.26 -1.52
N LEU A 377 27.98 -3.80 -1.18
CA LEU A 377 28.90 -3.08 -2.06
C LEU A 377 29.26 -3.91 -3.30
N ASP A 378 29.44 -5.22 -3.15
CA ASP A 378 29.75 -6.10 -4.27
C ASP A 378 28.61 -6.16 -5.28
N LYS A 379 27.36 -6.17 -4.81
CA LYS A 379 26.20 -6.12 -5.71
C LYS A 379 26.08 -4.77 -6.39
N ALA A 380 26.32 -3.67 -5.68
CA ALA A 380 26.40 -2.35 -6.30
C ALA A 380 27.44 -2.34 -7.43
N ARG A 381 28.67 -2.80 -7.16
CA ARG A 381 29.75 -2.89 -8.16
C ARG A 381 29.38 -3.78 -9.35
N LYS A 382 28.75 -4.93 -9.12
CA LYS A 382 28.27 -5.81 -10.19
C LYS A 382 27.22 -5.13 -11.07
N CYS A 383 26.24 -4.45 -10.47
CA CYS A 383 25.22 -3.70 -11.21
C CYS A 383 25.80 -2.54 -12.00
N GLN A 384 26.79 -1.82 -11.45
CA GLN A 384 27.42 -0.70 -12.14
C GLN A 384 28.33 -1.13 -13.30
N LYS A 385 28.96 -2.32 -13.22
CA LYS A 385 29.83 -2.84 -14.29
C LYS A 385 29.12 -3.08 -15.62
N VAL A 386 27.83 -3.40 -15.58
CA VAL A 386 27.03 -3.72 -16.79
C VAL A 386 26.20 -2.53 -17.28
N ARG A 387 26.26 -1.39 -16.59
CA ARG A 387 25.51 -0.19 -16.94
C ARG A 387 26.30 0.62 -17.97
N THR A 388 25.64 1.07 -19.04
CA THR A 388 26.26 1.91 -20.08
C THR A 388 26.93 3.15 -19.50
N ASN A 389 26.26 3.79 -18.52
CA ASN A 389 26.78 4.92 -17.77
C ASN A 389 26.83 4.55 -16.27
N PRO A 390 27.97 4.03 -15.77
CA PRO A 390 28.14 3.68 -14.37
C PRO A 390 28.00 4.90 -13.46
N LEU A 391 27.29 4.73 -12.35
CA LEU A 391 27.10 5.77 -11.34
C LEU A 391 28.13 5.63 -10.21
N PRO A 392 28.55 6.74 -9.57
CA PRO A 392 29.29 6.70 -8.32
C PRO A 392 28.54 5.91 -7.25
N VAL A 393 29.24 4.97 -6.61
CA VAL A 393 28.70 4.12 -5.55
C VAL A 393 29.10 4.69 -4.19
N ASN A 394 28.10 5.08 -3.41
CA ASN A 394 28.27 5.57 -2.05
C ASN A 394 28.23 4.40 -1.07
N ASP A 395 29.33 4.16 -0.35
CA ASP A 395 29.52 2.98 0.52
C ASP A 395 29.77 3.35 1.99
N GLY A 396 29.67 4.64 2.33
CA GLY A 396 29.95 5.12 3.67
C GLY A 396 31.44 5.07 4.04
N LYS A 397 32.35 5.19 3.07
CA LYS A 397 33.79 5.36 3.29
C LYS A 397 34.37 6.64 2.67
N SER A 398 33.57 7.33 1.86
CA SER A 398 33.93 8.59 1.19
C SER A 398 32.74 9.55 1.22
N LEU A 399 32.99 10.82 0.88
CA LEU A 399 31.93 11.82 0.78
C LEU A 399 30.91 11.39 -0.26
N GLU A 400 29.63 11.66 0.03
CA GLU A 400 28.52 11.33 -0.87
C GLU A 400 28.70 12.03 -2.23
N GLN A 401 28.50 11.26 -3.29
CA GLN A 401 28.45 11.74 -4.66
C GLN A 401 27.02 11.59 -5.19
N ILE A 402 26.46 12.71 -5.63
CA ILE A 402 25.15 12.78 -6.30
C ILE A 402 25.42 13.10 -7.76
N SER A 403 24.99 12.21 -8.65
CA SER A 403 25.10 12.46 -10.10
C SER A 403 23.91 13.25 -10.61
N GLU A 404 24.09 13.99 -11.70
CA GLU A 404 22.96 14.53 -12.43
C GLU A 404 22.27 13.41 -13.22
N ALA A 405 20.97 13.57 -13.43
CA ALA A 405 20.18 12.73 -14.30
C ALA A 405 19.47 13.54 -15.37
N THR A 406 19.42 12.97 -16.56
CA THR A 406 18.62 13.48 -17.66
C THR A 406 17.12 13.22 -17.42
N PHE A 407 16.27 13.96 -18.14
CA PHE A 407 14.83 13.72 -18.13
C PHE A 407 14.48 12.28 -18.55
N ILE A 408 15.21 11.69 -19.51
CA ILE A 408 14.96 10.33 -19.97
C ILE A 408 15.29 9.28 -18.92
N GLU A 409 16.38 9.43 -18.18
CA GLU A 409 16.68 8.52 -17.06
C GLU A 409 15.59 8.58 -15.99
N PHE A 410 15.11 9.79 -15.65
CA PHE A 410 13.98 10.00 -14.76
C PHE A 410 12.70 9.33 -15.27
N TRP A 411 12.36 9.56 -16.54
CA TRP A 411 11.17 9.00 -17.15
C TRP A 411 11.22 7.47 -17.21
N GLN A 412 12.38 6.88 -17.54
CA GLN A 412 12.59 5.44 -17.57
C GLN A 412 12.46 4.80 -16.19
N MET A 413 13.05 5.41 -15.15
CA MET A 413 12.91 4.90 -13.79
C MET A 413 11.46 4.95 -13.31
N LYS A 414 10.78 6.07 -13.56
CA LYS A 414 9.35 6.21 -13.26
C LYS A 414 8.52 5.17 -14.02
N ARG A 415 8.81 4.94 -15.30
CA ARG A 415 8.09 3.93 -16.10
C ARG A 415 8.30 2.53 -15.54
N LYS A 416 9.54 2.17 -15.19
CA LYS A 416 9.85 0.89 -14.54
C LYS A 416 9.05 0.69 -13.25
N ILE A 417 8.92 1.72 -12.42
CA ILE A 417 8.10 1.67 -11.20
C ILE A 417 6.63 1.39 -11.56
N LEU A 418 6.08 2.12 -12.52
CA LEU A 418 4.69 1.94 -12.93
C LEU A 418 4.41 0.57 -13.56
N ASP A 419 5.35 0.05 -14.36
CA ASP A 419 5.22 -1.28 -14.96
C ASP A 419 5.20 -2.39 -13.89
N GLU A 420 6.07 -2.30 -12.89
CA GLU A 420 6.09 -3.26 -11.79
C GLU A 420 4.85 -3.15 -10.90
N ASN A 421 4.32 -1.94 -10.70
CA ASN A 421 3.02 -1.76 -10.03
C ASN A 421 1.91 -2.47 -10.82
N PHE A 422 1.85 -2.23 -12.14
CA PHE A 422 0.78 -2.76 -12.98
C PHE A 422 0.77 -4.29 -13.08
N LYS A 423 1.94 -4.91 -13.31
CA LYS A 423 2.08 -6.37 -13.32
C LYS A 423 1.51 -7.01 -12.06
N ARG A 424 1.62 -6.33 -10.91
CA ARG A 424 1.18 -6.88 -9.62
C ARG A 424 -0.28 -6.60 -9.32
N ASP A 425 -0.77 -5.43 -9.68
CA ASP A 425 -2.19 -5.10 -9.55
C ASP A 425 -3.07 -5.96 -10.48
N TYR A 426 -2.52 -6.52 -11.58
CA TYR A 426 -3.32 -7.22 -12.58
C TYR A 426 -2.97 -8.70 -12.80
N ASP A 427 -1.68 -9.06 -12.97
CA ASP A 427 -1.31 -10.45 -13.31
C ASP A 427 -1.37 -11.39 -12.10
N TYR A 428 -1.25 -10.84 -10.88
CA TYR A 428 -1.25 -11.62 -9.63
C TYR A 428 -2.52 -11.43 -8.80
N ASN A 429 -3.43 -10.55 -9.22
CA ASN A 429 -4.60 -10.20 -8.43
C ASN A 429 -5.79 -9.69 -9.27
N PRO A 430 -6.32 -10.49 -10.22
CA PRO A 430 -7.38 -10.06 -11.14
C PRO A 430 -8.68 -9.61 -10.45
N GLU A 431 -8.86 -9.93 -9.16
CA GLU A 431 -10.06 -9.64 -8.36
C GLU A 431 -9.83 -8.71 -7.15
N GLY A 432 -8.60 -8.21 -6.91
CA GLY A 432 -8.31 -7.29 -5.79
C GLY A 432 -8.03 -7.94 -4.42
N GLU A 433 -7.96 -9.27 -4.35
CA GLU A 433 -7.75 -10.09 -3.15
C GLU A 433 -6.35 -10.00 -2.50
N PHE A 434 -5.29 -9.76 -3.26
CA PHE A 434 -3.91 -9.60 -2.77
C PHE A 434 -3.48 -8.12 -2.68
N SER A 435 -3.96 -7.40 -1.66
CA SER A 435 -3.42 -6.06 -1.40
C SER A 435 -2.00 -6.15 -0.82
N THR A 436 -1.01 -5.58 -1.51
CA THR A 436 0.33 -5.42 -0.93
C THR A 436 0.32 -4.47 0.28
N GLY A 437 -0.72 -3.62 0.37
CA GLY A 437 -0.82 -2.54 1.35
C GLY A 437 0.23 -1.45 1.13
N ILE A 438 0.95 -1.47 0.00
CA ILE A 438 2.00 -0.51 -0.32
C ILE A 438 1.37 0.71 -0.97
N SER A 439 1.76 1.88 -0.46
CA SER A 439 1.21 3.16 -0.87
C SER A 439 2.22 3.97 -1.65
N GLN A 440 1.81 4.48 -2.81
CA GLN A 440 2.52 5.52 -3.55
C GLN A 440 1.96 6.88 -3.12
N PHE A 441 2.82 7.88 -2.96
CA PHE A 441 2.39 9.23 -2.53
C PHE A 441 2.67 10.20 -3.64
N ILE A 442 1.64 10.84 -4.17
CA ILE A 442 1.73 11.69 -5.35
C ILE A 442 1.52 13.14 -4.94
N ARG A 443 2.37 14.02 -5.46
CA ARG A 443 2.21 15.46 -5.36
C ARG A 443 1.18 15.94 -6.38
N TYR A 444 0.20 16.70 -5.92
CA TYR A 444 -0.68 17.46 -6.80
C TYR A 444 0.03 18.73 -7.31
N GLU A 445 0.19 18.84 -8.63
CA GLU A 445 0.52 20.10 -9.31
C GLU A 445 -0.43 20.27 -10.50
N ASN A 446 -1.27 21.32 -10.48
CA ASN A 446 -2.01 21.87 -11.64
C ASN A 446 -2.56 20.80 -12.62
N VAL A 447 -3.38 19.87 -12.12
CA VAL A 447 -3.90 18.74 -12.90
C VAL A 447 -5.14 19.17 -13.68
N ASP A 448 -4.98 19.66 -14.92
CA ASP A 448 -6.09 20.12 -15.80
C ASP A 448 -7.42 19.36 -15.57
N GLU A 449 -8.53 20.09 -15.40
CA GLU A 449 -9.90 19.73 -14.95
C GLU A 449 -10.56 18.48 -15.60
N LYS A 450 -9.88 17.87 -16.58
CA LYS A 450 -10.30 16.69 -17.37
C LYS A 450 -9.33 15.50 -17.29
N ARG A 451 -8.28 15.53 -16.45
CA ARG A 451 -7.09 14.67 -16.61
C ARG A 451 -6.71 13.88 -15.36
N LEU A 452 -7.46 12.82 -15.09
CA LEU A 452 -7.05 11.74 -14.19
C LEU A 452 -5.97 10.86 -14.86
N GLU A 453 -4.73 11.32 -15.02
CA GLU A 453 -3.72 10.50 -15.70
C GLU A 453 -2.32 10.61 -15.10
N GLU A 454 -1.99 9.62 -14.25
CA GLU A 454 -0.65 9.03 -14.18
C GLU A 454 -0.61 7.68 -13.43
N THR A 455 -1.73 7.23 -12.85
CA THR A 455 -1.96 5.82 -12.42
C THR A 455 -2.63 4.95 -13.51
N GLY A 456 -2.84 5.50 -14.71
CA GLY A 456 -3.55 4.87 -15.83
C GLY A 456 -4.98 5.39 -16.01
N GLN A 457 -5.28 5.95 -17.18
CA GLN A 457 -6.64 5.95 -17.71
C GLN A 457 -6.91 4.59 -18.32
N ILE A 458 -8.08 4.03 -18.02
CA ILE A 458 -8.66 2.97 -18.83
C ILE A 458 -9.15 3.64 -20.11
N TYR A 459 -8.32 3.65 -21.16
CA TYR A 459 -8.86 3.87 -22.50
C TYR A 459 -9.76 2.67 -22.82
N GLN A 460 -11.08 2.84 -22.75
CA GLN A 460 -11.96 2.05 -23.60
C GLN A 460 -11.62 2.48 -25.02
N SER A 461 -10.76 1.71 -25.68
CA SER A 461 -10.44 1.97 -27.07
C SER A 461 -11.74 1.92 -27.86
N ARG A 462 -11.93 2.85 -28.81
CA ARG A 462 -13.01 2.76 -29.82
C ARG A 462 -12.85 1.53 -30.74
N PHE A 463 -11.74 0.79 -30.62
CA PHE A 463 -11.60 -0.51 -31.24
C PHE A 463 -12.23 -1.55 -30.32
N ASP A 464 -13.33 -2.11 -30.80
CA ASP A 464 -14.06 -3.22 -30.22
C ASP A 464 -13.19 -4.50 -30.32
N ILE A 465 -12.10 -4.55 -29.55
CA ILE A 465 -11.29 -5.75 -29.41
C ILE A 465 -12.01 -6.61 -28.38
N GLN A 466 -12.79 -7.58 -28.88
CA GLN A 466 -13.48 -8.61 -28.11
C GLN A 466 -12.52 -9.57 -27.39
N ASN A 467 -11.55 -9.07 -26.63
CA ASN A 467 -10.70 -9.91 -25.79
C ASN A 467 -11.34 -10.06 -24.41
N LYS A 468 -11.88 -11.26 -24.17
CA LYS A 468 -12.37 -11.73 -22.86
C LYS A 468 -11.25 -11.91 -21.81
N GLY A 469 -10.01 -11.52 -22.10
CA GLY A 469 -8.94 -11.30 -21.13
C GLY A 469 -8.51 -9.83 -21.20
N LYS A 470 -8.93 -9.02 -20.22
CA LYS A 470 -8.79 -7.55 -20.23
C LYS A 470 -7.33 -7.11 -20.03
N TYR A 471 -6.46 -7.14 -21.03
CA TYR A 471 -5.21 -6.37 -20.99
C TYR A 471 -5.57 -4.87 -21.07
N ARG A 472 -5.22 -4.08 -20.05
CA ARG A 472 -5.41 -2.62 -20.03
C ARG A 472 -4.09 -1.93 -20.29
N LEU A 473 -3.96 -1.21 -21.41
CA LEU A 473 -2.73 -0.51 -21.77
C LEU A 473 -2.56 0.76 -20.91
N VAL A 474 -1.54 0.81 -20.06
CA VAL A 474 -1.19 2.03 -19.29
C VAL A 474 -0.32 2.94 -20.17
N ILE A 475 -0.92 3.99 -20.70
CA ILE A 475 -0.22 5.00 -21.50
C ILE A 475 0.41 6.05 -20.56
N PRO A 476 1.74 6.24 -20.56
CA PRO A 476 2.36 7.33 -19.80
C PRO A 476 1.83 8.69 -20.26
N ALA A 477 1.62 9.64 -19.35
CA ALA A 477 1.13 10.98 -19.72
C ALA A 477 2.00 11.73 -20.73
N ALA A 478 3.29 11.38 -20.88
CA ALA A 478 4.11 11.92 -21.98
C ALA A 478 3.60 11.43 -23.34
N ILE A 479 3.37 10.12 -23.44
CA ILE A 479 2.92 9.46 -24.66
C ILE A 479 1.48 9.88 -24.97
N ASP A 480 0.59 9.94 -23.97
CA ASP A 480 -0.78 10.43 -24.17
C ASP A 480 -0.79 11.87 -24.70
N LYS A 481 0.00 12.78 -24.11
CA LYS A 481 0.15 14.15 -24.61
C LYS A 481 0.62 14.18 -26.07
N MET A 482 1.58 13.33 -26.44
CA MET A 482 2.04 13.22 -27.83
C MET A 482 0.94 12.71 -28.76
N MET A 483 0.23 11.66 -28.35
CA MET A 483 -0.87 11.07 -29.14
C MET A 483 -1.98 12.10 -29.36
N ARG A 484 -2.47 12.77 -28.31
CA ARG A 484 -3.53 13.78 -28.41
C ARG A 484 -3.11 15.01 -29.20
N TYR A 485 -1.88 15.47 -29.04
CA TYR A 485 -1.38 16.60 -29.81
C TYR A 485 -1.39 16.29 -31.30
N ARG A 486 -0.94 15.08 -31.67
CA ARG A 486 -0.96 14.59 -33.05
C ARG A 486 -2.38 14.38 -33.58
N ASP A 487 -3.31 13.88 -32.76
CA ASP A 487 -4.71 13.73 -33.17
C ASP A 487 -5.38 15.10 -33.43
N ALA A 488 -5.05 16.12 -32.62
CA ALA A 488 -5.54 17.48 -32.81
C ALA A 488 -4.82 18.24 -33.95
N HIS A 489 -3.58 17.84 -34.29
CA HIS A 489 -2.74 18.48 -35.31
C HIS A 489 -2.10 17.39 -36.20
N PRO A 490 -2.88 16.72 -37.06
CA PRO A 490 -2.40 15.58 -37.85
C PRO A 490 -1.28 15.94 -38.83
N GLU A 491 -1.22 17.21 -39.24
CA GLU A 491 -0.20 17.75 -40.16
C GLU A 491 1.08 18.21 -39.43
N ALA A 492 1.10 18.22 -38.09
CA ALA A 492 2.25 18.72 -37.33
C ALA A 492 3.47 17.82 -37.51
N THR A 493 4.59 18.43 -37.83
CA THR A 493 5.90 17.76 -37.87
C THR A 493 6.34 17.32 -36.47
N ILE A 494 7.33 16.41 -36.42
CA ILE A 494 7.96 16.01 -35.16
C ILE A 494 8.58 17.22 -34.47
N GLU A 495 9.16 18.15 -35.21
CA GLU A 495 9.80 19.36 -34.68
C GLU A 495 8.78 20.32 -34.06
N GLU A 496 7.64 20.53 -34.70
CA GLU A 496 6.53 21.33 -34.15
C GLU A 496 5.94 20.68 -32.90
N THR A 497 5.77 19.35 -32.92
CA THR A 497 5.30 18.58 -31.75
C THR A 497 6.28 18.66 -30.58
N SER A 498 7.58 18.51 -30.87
CA SER A 498 8.70 18.64 -29.93
C SER A 498 8.62 19.99 -29.20
N LYS A 499 8.51 21.07 -29.99
CA LYS A 499 8.45 22.45 -29.49
C LYS A 499 7.18 22.70 -28.66
N ALA A 500 6.03 22.22 -29.13
CA ALA A 500 4.76 22.42 -28.45
C ALA A 500 4.69 21.70 -27.09
N LEU A 501 5.29 20.51 -26.99
CA LEU A 501 5.23 19.68 -25.78
C LEU A 501 6.43 19.86 -24.83
N GLY A 502 7.47 20.60 -25.24
CA GLY A 502 8.67 20.84 -24.44
C GLY A 502 9.60 19.63 -24.33
N TYR A 503 9.49 18.68 -25.26
CA TYR A 503 10.39 17.53 -25.39
C TYR A 503 11.38 17.75 -26.53
N THR A 504 12.56 17.14 -26.49
CA THR A 504 13.45 17.06 -27.66
C THR A 504 13.03 15.90 -28.57
N GLY A 505 13.45 15.94 -29.85
CA GLY A 505 13.20 14.83 -30.78
C GLY A 505 13.77 13.49 -30.27
N GLU A 506 14.97 13.51 -29.69
CA GLU A 506 15.60 12.33 -29.07
C GLU A 506 14.80 11.80 -27.89
N GLU A 507 14.28 12.70 -27.05
CA GLU A 507 13.47 12.33 -25.90
C GLU A 507 12.16 11.65 -26.33
N MET A 508 11.47 12.22 -27.32
CA MET A 508 10.25 11.64 -27.87
C MET A 508 10.52 10.27 -28.51
N ALA A 509 11.58 10.16 -29.31
CA ALA A 509 11.98 8.90 -29.92
C ALA A 509 12.32 7.83 -28.87
N ALA A 510 13.03 8.21 -27.79
CA ALA A 510 13.35 7.31 -26.69
C ALA A 510 12.10 6.87 -25.92
N MET A 511 11.17 7.79 -25.63
CA MET A 511 9.91 7.47 -24.94
C MET A 511 9.03 6.55 -25.79
N ILE A 512 8.88 6.83 -27.09
CA ILE A 512 8.09 5.98 -28.01
C ILE A 512 8.72 4.60 -28.15
N ARG A 513 10.04 4.52 -28.37
CA ARG A 513 10.76 3.24 -28.49
C ARG A 513 10.59 2.37 -27.25
N ASN A 514 10.69 2.96 -26.07
CA ASN A 514 10.54 2.24 -24.80
C ASN A 514 9.07 1.91 -24.49
N PHE A 515 8.10 2.58 -25.12
CA PHE A 515 6.68 2.26 -25.05
C PHE A 515 6.29 1.12 -26.02
N SER A 516 6.85 1.11 -27.23
CA SER A 516 6.54 0.14 -28.29
C SER A 516 7.22 -1.23 -28.15
N MET A 517 7.99 -1.46 -27.08
CA MET A 517 8.59 -2.78 -26.75
C MET A 517 7.69 -3.66 -25.86
N ILE A 518 6.41 -3.29 -25.76
CA ILE A 518 5.30 -4.11 -25.24
C ILE A 518 4.45 -4.50 -26.45
#